data_AF-A0A4R1XHK6-F1
#
_entry.id   AF-A0A4R1XHK6-F1
#
_cell.length_a   1.000
_cell.length_b   1.000
_cell.length_c   1.000
_cell.angle_alpha   90.00
_cell.angle_beta   90.00
_cell.angle_gamma   90.00
#
_symmetry.space_group_name_H-M   'P 1'
#
loop_
_entity.id
_entity.type
_entity.pdbx_description
1 polymer ?
#
loop_
_entity_poly.entity_id
_entity_poly.type
_entity_poly.pdbx_seq_one_letter_code
_entity_poly.pdbx_strand_id
1 'polypeptide(L)'
;MANTNVVRLPATVAELDARNPLKRLPSLYQFVEMINRALWEKPEYQRYHEAISHEQAVEGNMNIDDIRAADMIKAYAKENGIDIVVRANTAAILKELHKVLYKHRMTRRQRRKEDWM
;
A
#
# COMPACT_ATOMS: atom_id res chain seq x y z
N MET A 1 -36.13 33.01 -25.13
CA MET A 1 -36.07 31.55 -24.87
C MET A 1 -35.35 31.36 -23.54
N ALA A 2 -36.05 30.92 -22.50
CA ALA A 2 -35.47 30.80 -21.16
C ALA A 2 -34.60 29.54 -21.08
N ASN A 3 -33.36 29.71 -20.65
CA ASN A 3 -32.37 28.64 -20.55
C ASN A 3 -32.60 27.86 -19.24
N THR A 4 -33.52 26.90 -19.25
CA THR A 4 -33.92 26.14 -18.06
C THR A 4 -33.05 24.91 -17.86
N ASN A 5 -31.74 25.10 -17.71
CA ASN A 5 -30.83 24.01 -17.36
C ASN A 5 -30.66 23.95 -15.83
N VAL A 6 -31.76 23.65 -15.12
CA VAL A 6 -31.74 23.49 -13.67
C VAL A 6 -31.26 22.08 -13.35
N VAL A 7 -30.00 21.97 -12.90
CA VAL A 7 -29.45 20.70 -12.42
C VAL A 7 -30.18 20.32 -11.12
N ARG A 8 -31.09 19.35 -11.20
CA ARG A 8 -31.82 18.81 -10.04
C ARG A 8 -30.82 18.21 -9.05
N LEU A 9 -30.93 18.48 -7.75
CA LEU A 9 -30.12 17.82 -6.72
C LEU A 9 -30.53 16.33 -6.57
N PRO A 10 -29.61 15.40 -6.29
CA PRO A 10 -29.94 13.99 -6.09
C PRO A 10 -30.84 13.80 -4.87
N ALA A 11 -31.88 12.99 -4.99
CA ALA A 11 -32.85 12.74 -3.93
C ALA A 11 -32.43 11.58 -3.00
N THR A 12 -31.49 10.75 -3.45
CA THR A 12 -31.02 9.56 -2.72
C THR A 12 -29.50 9.47 -2.73
N VAL A 13 -28.94 8.74 -1.76
CA VAL A 13 -27.49 8.44 -1.70
C VAL A 13 -27.03 7.69 -2.96
N ALA A 14 -27.85 6.75 -3.47
CA ALA A 14 -27.54 6.03 -4.70
C ALA A 14 -27.44 6.96 -5.93
N GLU A 15 -28.33 7.96 -6.04
CA GLU A 15 -28.26 8.98 -7.09
C GLU A 15 -27.06 9.92 -6.93
N LEU A 16 -26.68 10.24 -5.69
CA LEU A 16 -25.48 11.02 -5.41
C LEU A 16 -24.22 10.26 -5.82
N ASP A 17 -24.14 8.97 -5.48
CA ASP A 17 -23.02 8.09 -5.83
C ASP A 17 -22.94 7.83 -7.35
N ALA A 18 -24.09 7.67 -8.02
CA ALA A 18 -24.15 7.53 -9.47
C ALA A 18 -23.69 8.81 -10.21
N ARG A 19 -23.86 9.97 -9.57
CA ARG A 19 -23.38 11.26 -10.08
C ARG A 19 -21.91 11.50 -9.82
N ASN A 20 -21.26 10.72 -8.97
CA ASN A 20 -19.85 10.88 -8.71
C ASN A 20 -19.05 10.42 -9.94
N PRO A 21 -18.54 11.34 -10.78
CA PRO A 21 -17.82 10.97 -12.00
C PRO A 21 -16.43 10.41 -11.66
N LEU A 22 -16.02 10.53 -10.40
CA LEU A 22 -14.75 10.09 -9.85
C LEU A 22 -14.98 8.87 -8.95
N LYS A 23 -15.39 7.74 -9.53
CA LYS A 23 -14.99 6.44 -8.96
C LYS A 23 -13.47 6.34 -9.11
N ARG A 24 -12.74 7.06 -8.24
CA ARG A 24 -11.27 7.09 -8.27
C ARG A 24 -10.81 5.65 -8.09
N LEU A 25 -10.16 5.12 -9.12
CA LEU A 25 -9.47 3.84 -8.99
C LEU A 25 -8.51 3.94 -7.80
N PRO A 26 -8.40 2.88 -6.98
CA PRO A 26 -7.48 2.92 -5.86
C PRO A 26 -6.07 3.23 -6.34
N SER A 27 -5.37 4.09 -5.60
CA SER A 27 -3.99 4.44 -5.92
C SER A 27 -3.06 3.24 -5.69
N LEU A 28 -1.84 3.30 -6.27
CA LEU A 28 -0.80 2.30 -6.00
C LEU A 28 -0.59 2.11 -4.49
N TYR A 29 -0.59 3.20 -3.72
CA TYR A 29 -0.50 3.18 -2.27
C TYR A 29 -1.60 2.33 -1.61
N GLN A 30 -2.86 2.51 -2.03
CA GLN A 30 -4.00 1.77 -1.46
C GLN A 30 -3.90 0.28 -1.76
N PHE A 31 -3.47 -0.09 -2.97
CA PHE A 31 -3.22 -1.49 -3.30
C PHE A 31 -2.05 -2.08 -2.52
N VAL A 32 -0.94 -1.35 -2.38
CA VAL A 32 0.20 -1.79 -1.57
C VAL A 32 -0.21 -1.96 -0.10
N GLU A 33 -1.01 -1.07 0.47
CA GLU A 33 -1.54 -1.22 1.84
C GLU A 33 -2.42 -2.46 1.97
N MET A 34 -3.33 -2.69 1.01
CA MET A 34 -4.20 -3.86 0.99
C MET A 34 -3.39 -5.16 0.91
N ILE A 35 -2.42 -5.24 -0.01
CA ILE A 35 -1.57 -6.43 -0.19
C ILE A 35 -0.67 -6.64 1.03
N ASN A 36 -0.09 -5.58 1.60
CA ASN A 36 0.71 -5.67 2.83
C ASN A 36 -0.09 -6.33 3.96
N ARG A 37 -1.36 -5.97 4.13
CA ARG A 37 -2.25 -6.59 5.13
C ARG A 37 -2.49 -8.07 4.84
N ALA A 38 -2.77 -8.43 3.60
CA ALA A 38 -2.99 -9.81 3.20
C ALA A 38 -1.73 -10.69 3.36
N LEU A 39 -0.54 -10.13 3.09
CA LEU A 39 0.73 -10.81 3.27
C LEU A 39 1.19 -10.85 4.73
N TRP A 40 0.65 -9.99 5.61
CA TRP A 40 1.09 -9.91 7.00
C TRP A 40 0.91 -11.22 7.76
N GLU A 41 -0.05 -12.07 7.40
CA GLU A 41 -0.24 -13.37 8.05
C GLU A 41 0.84 -14.40 7.67
N LYS A 42 1.66 -14.12 6.65
CA LYS A 42 2.73 -15.02 6.21
C LYS A 42 4.01 -14.75 7.03
N PRO A 43 4.52 -15.73 7.81
CA PRO A 43 5.71 -15.52 8.64
C PRO A 43 6.94 -15.10 7.83
N GLU A 44 7.12 -15.67 6.63
CA GLU A 44 8.22 -15.29 5.74
C GLU A 44 8.22 -13.80 5.38
N TYR A 45 7.03 -13.23 5.13
CA TYR A 45 6.89 -11.81 4.81
C TYR A 45 7.23 -10.93 6.02
N GLN A 46 6.76 -11.32 7.21
CA GLN A 46 7.05 -10.60 8.45
C GLN A 46 8.54 -10.52 8.75
N ARG A 47 9.29 -11.61 8.50
CA ARG A 47 10.74 -11.68 8.78
C ARG A 47 11.55 -10.58 8.08
N TYR A 48 11.19 -10.20 6.85
CA TYR A 48 11.84 -9.08 6.14
C TYR A 48 11.67 -7.73 6.86
N HIS A 49 10.64 -7.61 7.70
CA HIS A 49 10.33 -6.42 8.45
C HIS A 49 10.84 -6.45 9.90
N GLU A 50 11.31 -7.58 10.43
CA GLU A 50 11.73 -7.72 11.83
C GLU A 50 13.12 -7.12 12.10
N ALA A 51 14.05 -7.22 11.15
CA ALA A 51 15.41 -6.72 11.33
C ALA A 51 15.46 -5.21 11.62
N ILE A 52 16.22 -4.82 12.65
CA ILE A 52 16.49 -3.40 12.96
C ILE A 52 17.93 -2.97 12.61
N SER A 53 18.82 -3.92 12.32
CA SER A 53 20.18 -3.72 11.81
C SER A 53 20.48 -4.68 10.64
N HIS A 54 21.60 -4.46 9.93
CA HIS A 54 21.97 -5.32 8.80
C HIS A 54 22.34 -6.74 9.23
N GLU A 55 22.91 -6.91 10.43
CA GLU A 55 23.31 -8.20 11.00
C GLU A 55 22.11 -9.08 11.34
N GLN A 56 20.94 -8.46 11.57
CA GLN A 56 19.68 -9.16 11.82
C GLN A 56 18.86 -9.39 10.55
N ALA A 57 19.25 -8.80 9.42
CA ALA A 57 18.53 -8.93 8.16
C ALA A 57 18.59 -10.37 7.67
N VAL A 58 17.49 -10.84 7.09
CA VAL A 58 17.37 -12.22 6.56
C VAL A 58 18.43 -12.48 5.50
N GLU A 59 18.63 -11.49 4.62
CA GLU A 59 19.61 -11.55 3.53
C GLU A 59 20.96 -10.91 3.91
N GLY A 60 21.19 -10.63 5.20
CA GLY A 60 22.38 -9.90 5.69
C GLY A 60 22.41 -8.43 5.27
N ASN A 61 21.36 -7.94 4.60
CA ASN A 61 21.21 -6.53 4.24
C ASN A 61 19.74 -6.10 4.23
N MET A 62 19.39 -5.14 5.09
CA MET A 62 18.02 -4.59 5.19
C MET A 62 17.45 -4.06 3.86
N ASN A 63 18.29 -3.56 2.96
CA ASN A 63 17.82 -3.08 1.66
C ASN A 63 17.40 -4.24 0.75
N ILE A 64 18.05 -5.40 0.88
CA ILE A 64 17.69 -6.61 0.13
C ILE A 64 16.38 -7.17 0.70
N ASP A 65 16.23 -7.22 2.02
CA ASP A 65 14.97 -7.63 2.68
C ASP A 65 13.78 -6.77 2.21
N ASP A 66 13.97 -5.45 2.12
CA ASP A 66 12.94 -4.55 1.60
C ASP A 66 12.56 -4.90 0.14
N ILE A 67 13.56 -5.19 -0.71
CA ILE A 67 13.34 -5.63 -2.10
C ILE A 67 12.57 -6.96 -2.12
N ARG A 68 12.92 -7.93 -1.27
CA ARG A 68 12.20 -9.21 -1.17
C ARG A 68 10.75 -9.02 -0.76
N ALA A 69 10.47 -8.15 0.21
CA ALA A 69 9.11 -7.80 0.59
C ALA A 69 8.33 -7.18 -0.58
N ALA A 70 8.96 -6.30 -1.37
CA ALA A 70 8.36 -5.72 -2.57
C ALA A 70 8.11 -6.77 -3.67
N ASP A 71 9.00 -7.74 -3.84
CA ASP A 71 8.82 -8.85 -4.77
C ASP A 71 7.64 -9.75 -4.36
N MET A 72 7.47 -10.02 -3.05
CA MET A 72 6.29 -10.75 -2.54
C MET A 72 4.98 -10.00 -2.79
N ILE A 73 4.97 -8.67 -2.62
CA ILE A 73 3.82 -7.82 -2.98
C ILE A 73 3.49 -7.96 -4.47
N LYS A 74 4.53 -7.92 -5.32
CA LYS A 74 4.38 -8.01 -6.77
C LYS A 74 3.90 -9.41 -7.21
N ALA A 75 4.38 -10.47 -6.57
CA ALA A 75 3.93 -11.83 -6.79
C ALA A 75 2.45 -12.00 -6.41
N TYR A 76 2.06 -11.52 -5.23
CA TYR A 76 0.66 -11.51 -4.79
C TYR A 76 -0.23 -10.75 -5.79
N ALA A 77 0.22 -9.57 -6.24
CA ALA A 77 -0.51 -8.79 -7.23
C ALA A 77 -0.70 -9.54 -8.55
N LYS A 78 0.30 -10.28 -9.00
CA LYS A 78 0.22 -11.10 -10.22
C LYS A 78 -0.79 -12.24 -10.07
N GLU A 79 -0.79 -12.93 -8.93
CA GLU A 79 -1.74 -14.01 -8.63
C GLU A 79 -3.20 -13.52 -8.54
N ASN A 80 -3.40 -12.27 -8.10
CA ASN A 80 -4.73 -11.70 -7.86
C ASN A 80 -5.18 -10.70 -8.95
N GLY A 81 -4.46 -10.59 -10.07
CA GLY A 81 -4.85 -9.71 -11.19
C GLY A 81 -4.80 -8.20 -10.90
N ILE A 82 -3.91 -7.76 -10.00
CA ILE A 82 -3.76 -6.34 -9.61
C ILE A 82 -2.73 -5.65 -10.52
N ASP A 83 -3.15 -5.34 -11.74
CA ASP A 83 -2.31 -4.84 -12.84
C ASP A 83 -1.44 -3.61 -12.49
N ILE A 84 -1.97 -2.67 -11.71
CA ILE A 84 -1.25 -1.44 -11.34
C ILE A 84 0.01 -1.72 -10.52
N VAL A 85 -0.02 -2.75 -9.66
CA VAL A 85 1.13 -3.16 -8.85
C VAL A 85 2.10 -4.00 -9.69
N VAL A 86 1.59 -4.87 -10.56
CA VAL A 86 2.43 -5.69 -11.46
C VAL A 86 3.26 -4.83 -12.41
N ARG A 87 2.67 -3.75 -12.93
CA ARG A 87 3.36 -2.82 -13.84
C ARG A 87 4.26 -1.83 -13.12
N ALA A 88 4.08 -1.62 -11.81
CA ALA A 88 4.96 -0.77 -11.04
C ALA A 88 6.38 -1.36 -10.95
N ASN A 89 7.38 -0.48 -11.04
CA ASN A 89 8.76 -0.89 -10.75
C ASN A 89 8.93 -1.12 -9.24
N THR A 90 9.92 -1.93 -8.86
CA THR A 90 10.15 -2.31 -7.45
C THR A 90 10.40 -1.08 -6.57
N ALA A 91 11.10 -0.05 -7.07
CA ALA A 91 11.34 1.18 -6.33
C ALA A 91 10.05 1.95 -5.97
N ALA A 92 9.07 1.98 -6.86
CA ALA A 92 7.76 2.60 -6.59
C ALA A 92 6.99 1.82 -5.54
N ILE A 93 7.00 0.48 -5.61
CA ILE A 93 6.37 -0.40 -4.61
C ILE A 93 7.03 -0.18 -3.24
N LEU A 94 8.37 -0.17 -3.19
CA LEU A 94 9.14 0.12 -1.97
C LEU A 94 8.77 1.46 -1.35
N LYS A 95 8.70 2.52 -2.16
CA LYS A 95 8.32 3.85 -1.70
C LYS A 95 6.94 3.85 -1.05
N GLU A 96 5.95 3.18 -1.66
CA GLU A 96 4.61 3.10 -1.09
C GLU A 96 4.56 2.17 0.14
N LEU A 97 5.30 1.07 0.13
CA LEU A 97 5.44 0.17 1.28
C LEU A 97 6.02 0.90 2.50
N HIS A 98 7.07 1.70 2.33
CA HIS A 98 7.63 2.50 3.41
C HIS A 98 6.63 3.49 4.00
N LYS A 99 5.75 4.08 3.17
CA LYS A 99 4.64 4.92 3.68
C LYS A 99 3.64 4.11 4.49
N VAL A 100 3.29 2.90 4.04
CA VAL A 100 2.40 1.98 4.79
C VAL A 100 3.01 1.66 6.14
N LEU A 101 4.28 1.24 6.19
CA LEU A 101 4.99 0.94 7.45
C LEU A 101 5.06 2.17 8.37
N TYR A 102 5.29 3.37 7.81
CA TYR A 102 5.27 4.62 8.56
C TYR A 102 3.90 4.92 9.18
N LYS A 103 2.82 4.77 8.41
CA LYS A 103 1.43 4.94 8.88
C LYS A 103 1.12 4.02 10.07
N HIS A 104 1.64 2.80 10.06
CA HIS A 104 1.43 1.81 11.12
C HIS A 104 2.47 1.85 12.25
N ARG A 105 3.37 2.83 12.26
CA ARG A 105 4.47 2.96 13.24
C ARG A 105 5.44 1.76 13.27
N MET A 106 5.60 1.07 12.15
CA MET A 106 6.39 -0.17 12.02
C MET A 106 7.78 0.06 11.40
N THR A 107 8.17 1.30 11.10
CA THR A 107 9.47 1.55 10.49
C THR A 107 10.61 1.14 11.43
N ARG A 108 11.75 0.72 10.85
CA ARG A 108 12.94 0.37 11.64
C ARG A 108 13.38 1.53 12.56
N ARG A 109 13.25 2.78 12.10
CA ARG A 109 13.53 3.98 12.92
C ARG A 109 12.62 4.07 14.15
N GLN A 110 11.34 3.74 14.01
CA GLN A 110 10.39 3.72 15.13
C GLN A 110 10.67 2.55 16.07
N ARG A 111 10.99 1.37 15.53
CA ARG A 111 11.28 0.16 16.32
C ARG A 111 12.63 0.21 17.05
N ARG A 112 13.63 0.92 16.50
CA ARG A 112 14.89 1.24 17.21
C ARG A 112 14.71 2.23 18.36
N LYS A 113 13.55 2.88 18.45
CA LYS A 113 13.20 3.83 19.52
C LYS A 113 12.14 3.25 20.45
N GLU A 114 12.43 2.11 21.08
CA GLU A 114 12.26 2.00 22.53
C GLU A 114 13.47 2.71 23.17
N ASP A 115 13.48 4.05 23.08
CA ASP A 115 14.43 4.97 23.77
C ASP A 115 14.01 6.42 23.43
N TRP A 116 12.75 6.73 23.72
CA TRP A 116 12.26 8.11 23.81
C TRP A 116 11.20 8.19 24.93
N MET A 117 11.63 7.79 26.12
CA MET A 117 11.21 8.32 27.42
C MET A 117 12.46 8.57 28.24
#